data_AF-A0A5E7HGJ2-F1
#
_entry.id   AF-A0A5E7HGJ2-F1
#
_cell.length_a   1.000
_cell.length_b   1.000
_cell.length_c   1.000
_cell.angle_alpha   90.00
_cell.angle_beta   90.00
_cell.angle_gamma   90.00
#
_symmetry.space_group_name_H-M   'P 1'
#
loop_
_entity.id
_entity.type
_entity.pdbx_description
1 polymer ?
#
loop_
_entity_poly.entity_id
_entity_poly.type
_entity_poly.pdbx_seq_one_letter_code
_entity_poly.pdbx_strand_id
1 'polypeptide(L)'
;MQPLGPTMSATSRFPFPAYLFACLLGLFALGGFWYGLGKPVILPDAATPTHKLQCASYTPFDKDQSPFDVPFKLRPERMDADLALLATRFECIRTYSMTGLEALPDLARKHGLKLMIGAWVNSNPVDTEKEVDLLIASANANPDVVSAVIVGNEALLRKEVTGTQLVRLINKVKSQIKQPVTYADVWEFWLKHPEVAPAVDFLTIHLLPYWEDDPSNIDAALQHVAQVRQVFGNKFAPKDVMIGETGWPSEGRQRETALPSRVNEAKFIRGFVAMAEQEGWHYNLIEAFDQPWKRGSEGAVGGYWGLFDADRQDKGVLAGPVTNVPFWKEWLAVGGLIFLGTLILGGRVRTTRSALVLPLLGALGACSIGAWGDLARVTTRFTGEWLWVGLLTALNLLVLAHAALALSARTGWRQRAFNLLERRAGWLVAAAGFAAAVMMLEMVFDPRYRSFASMAFVLPALAYLCRPVSVPRREIALLTFIVGAGIAPQLYQEGLQNQQAWGWALVSGLMVAALWRCLRVHKI
;
A
#
# COMPACT_ATOMS: atom_id res chain seq x y z
N MET A 1 6.11 65.24 -48.70
CA MET A 1 4.85 64.59 -48.25
C MET A 1 5.16 63.17 -47.80
N GLN A 2 5.24 62.94 -46.49
CA GLN A 2 5.21 61.59 -45.91
C GLN A 2 3.77 61.32 -45.48
N PRO A 3 3.14 60.18 -45.84
CA PRO A 3 1.95 59.75 -45.15
C PRO A 3 2.38 58.96 -43.90
N LEU A 4 2.19 59.58 -42.74
CA LEU A 4 2.09 58.88 -41.45
C LEU A 4 0.82 58.02 -41.48
N GLY A 5 0.96 56.76 -41.90
CA GLY A 5 -0.08 55.76 -41.69
C GLY A 5 -0.13 55.37 -40.21
N PRO A 6 -1.32 55.33 -39.56
CA PRO A 6 -1.42 54.87 -38.19
C PRO A 6 -1.12 53.37 -38.14
N THR A 7 -0.03 53.00 -37.47
CA THR A 7 0.26 51.61 -37.09
C THR A 7 -0.77 51.18 -36.05
N MET A 8 -1.91 50.66 -36.52
CA MET A 8 -2.83 49.93 -35.66
C MET A 8 -2.09 48.74 -35.07
N SER A 9 -1.76 48.82 -33.77
CA SER A 9 -1.30 47.68 -32.99
C SER A 9 -2.35 46.58 -33.08
N ALA A 10 -2.04 45.51 -33.82
CA ALA A 10 -2.87 44.32 -33.87
C ALA A 10 -2.88 43.70 -32.46
N THR A 11 -3.88 44.07 -31.64
CA THR A 11 -4.15 43.39 -30.37
C THR A 11 -4.35 41.91 -30.67
N SER A 12 -3.40 41.05 -30.29
CA SER A 12 -3.51 39.63 -30.56
C SER A 12 -4.80 39.11 -29.91
N ARG A 13 -5.72 38.61 -30.73
CA ARG A 13 -7.01 38.11 -30.26
C ARG A 13 -6.76 36.87 -29.39
N PHE A 14 -7.49 36.76 -28.28
CA PHE A 14 -7.41 35.58 -27.41
C PHE A 14 -7.79 34.34 -28.22
N PRO A 15 -6.93 33.30 -28.28
CA PRO A 15 -7.17 32.08 -29.07
C PRO A 15 -8.23 31.19 -28.39
N PHE A 16 -9.48 31.67 -28.36
CA PHE A 16 -10.59 31.09 -27.63
C PHE A 16 -10.91 29.63 -28.03
N PRO A 17 -10.99 29.26 -29.33
CA PRO A 17 -11.33 27.88 -29.70
C PRO A 17 -10.28 26.87 -29.22
N ALA A 18 -9.00 27.19 -29.37
CA ALA A 18 -7.91 26.34 -28.91
C ALA A 18 -7.90 26.20 -27.37
N TYR A 19 -8.16 27.31 -26.67
CA TYR A 19 -8.24 27.30 -25.21
C TYR A 19 -9.41 26.45 -24.71
N LEU A 20 -10.60 26.64 -25.28
CA LEU A 20 -11.80 25.86 -24.93
C LEU A 20 -11.60 24.37 -25.21
N PHE A 21 -11.05 24.03 -26.37
CA PHE A 21 -10.71 22.65 -26.72
C PHE A 21 -9.76 22.02 -25.68
N ALA A 22 -8.69 22.73 -25.30
CA ALA A 22 -7.76 22.24 -24.29
C ALA A 22 -8.38 22.14 -22.89
N CYS A 23 -9.30 23.04 -22.52
CA CYS A 23 -10.06 22.92 -21.28
C CYS A 23 -10.92 21.66 -21.25
N LEU A 24 -11.65 21.38 -22.32
CA LEU A 24 -12.44 20.15 -22.43
C LEU A 24 -11.54 18.92 -22.36
N LEU A 25 -10.45 18.90 -23.14
CA LEU A 25 -9.48 17.80 -23.11
C LEU A 25 -8.88 17.60 -21.72
N GLY A 26 -8.52 18.69 -21.02
CA GLY A 26 -8.00 18.64 -19.65
C GLY A 26 -9.02 18.09 -18.64
N LEU A 27 -10.29 18.51 -18.74
CA LEU A 27 -11.37 17.99 -17.90
C LEU A 27 -11.65 16.50 -18.18
N PHE A 28 -11.65 16.10 -19.46
CA PHE A 28 -11.79 14.69 -19.83
C PHE A 28 -10.61 13.86 -19.32
N ALA A 29 -9.38 14.35 -19.40
CA ALA A 29 -8.21 13.66 -18.87
C ALA A 29 -8.27 13.52 -17.35
N LEU A 30 -8.62 14.59 -16.62
CA LEU A 30 -8.76 14.57 -15.17
C LEU A 30 -9.89 13.62 -14.71
N GLY A 31 -11.06 13.74 -15.33
CA GLY A 31 -12.20 12.87 -15.06
C GLY A 31 -11.89 11.41 -15.40
N GLY A 32 -11.30 11.17 -16.57
CA GLY A 32 -10.88 9.84 -17.03
C GLY A 32 -9.83 9.20 -16.14
N PHE A 33 -8.87 9.99 -15.61
CA PHE A 33 -7.86 9.50 -14.68
C PHE A 33 -8.48 8.98 -13.39
N TRP A 34 -9.27 9.80 -12.69
CA TRP A 34 -9.89 9.38 -11.42
C TRP A 34 -10.97 8.33 -11.60
N TYR A 35 -11.80 8.44 -12.64
CA TYR A 35 -12.79 7.41 -12.95
C TYR A 35 -12.13 6.08 -13.34
N GLY A 36 -11.03 6.12 -14.10
CA GLY A 36 -10.29 4.92 -14.49
C GLY A 36 -9.72 4.16 -13.29
N LEU A 37 -9.21 4.88 -12.30
CA LEU A 37 -8.68 4.30 -11.06
C LEU A 37 -9.78 3.89 -10.06
N GLY A 38 -10.87 4.64 -10.01
CA GLY A 38 -11.87 4.55 -8.94
C GLY A 38 -13.17 3.85 -9.32
N LYS A 39 -13.40 3.53 -10.60
CA LYS A 39 -14.61 2.81 -11.00
C LYS A 39 -14.70 1.46 -10.27
N PRO A 40 -15.86 1.12 -9.68
CA PRO A 40 -16.04 -0.18 -9.03
C PRO A 40 -15.94 -1.34 -10.03
N VAL A 41 -15.34 -2.43 -9.58
CA VAL A 41 -15.29 -3.73 -10.26
C VAL A 41 -16.26 -4.66 -9.55
N ILE A 42 -17.12 -5.32 -10.34
CA ILE A 42 -18.05 -6.33 -9.83
C ILE A 42 -17.35 -7.68 -9.92
N LEU A 43 -17.27 -8.37 -8.78
CA LEU A 43 -16.70 -9.71 -8.66
C LEU A 43 -17.78 -10.63 -8.07
N PRO A 44 -17.74 -11.95 -8.34
CA PRO A 44 -18.55 -12.92 -7.60
C PRO A 44 -18.26 -12.81 -6.11
N ASP A 45 -19.25 -12.95 -5.23
CA ASP A 45 -19.06 -12.86 -3.77
C ASP A 45 -18.41 -14.15 -3.22
N ALA A 46 -17.61 -14.04 -2.16
CA ALA A 46 -16.97 -15.20 -1.50
C ALA A 46 -18.00 -16.16 -0.90
N ALA A 47 -19.09 -15.61 -0.39
CA ALA A 47 -20.15 -16.34 0.27
C ALA A 47 -21.48 -15.60 0.13
N THR A 48 -22.57 -16.36 0.22
CA THR A 48 -23.91 -15.76 0.38
C THR A 48 -24.02 -15.06 1.75
N PRO A 49 -24.92 -14.08 1.94
CA PRO A 49 -25.06 -13.38 3.22
C PRO A 49 -25.34 -14.29 4.43
N THR A 50 -25.83 -15.51 4.21
CA THR A 50 -26.16 -16.49 5.25
C THR A 50 -25.09 -17.55 5.48
N HIS A 51 -24.13 -17.68 4.56
CA HIS A 51 -23.04 -18.65 4.68
C HIS A 51 -21.86 -17.99 5.39
N LYS A 52 -21.50 -18.52 6.57
CA LYS A 52 -20.32 -18.08 7.31
C LYS A 52 -19.08 -18.80 6.77
N LEU A 53 -18.00 -18.05 6.67
CA LEU A 53 -16.67 -18.56 6.34
C LEU A 53 -16.05 -19.24 7.57
N GLN A 54 -15.02 -20.04 7.37
CA GLN A 54 -14.41 -20.87 8.42
C GLN A 54 -13.76 -20.02 9.54
N CYS A 55 -12.50 -19.62 9.38
CA CYS A 55 -11.78 -18.82 10.37
C CYS A 55 -11.19 -17.52 9.77
N ALA A 56 -11.03 -16.50 10.62
CA ALA A 56 -10.22 -15.32 10.33
C ALA A 56 -9.18 -15.07 11.44
N SER A 57 -7.97 -14.66 11.07
CA SER A 57 -6.95 -14.21 12.01
C SER A 57 -7.42 -12.95 12.72
N TYR A 58 -7.40 -12.96 14.05
CA TYR A 58 -7.81 -11.85 14.89
C TYR A 58 -6.68 -11.42 15.83
N THR A 59 -6.39 -10.12 15.79
CA THR A 59 -5.47 -9.44 16.70
C THR A 59 -6.24 -8.31 17.40
N PRO A 60 -6.15 -8.17 18.74
CA PRO A 60 -7.04 -7.30 19.51
C PRO A 60 -6.65 -5.80 19.51
N PHE A 61 -5.65 -5.40 18.72
CA PHE A 61 -5.15 -4.03 18.72
C PHE A 61 -6.06 -3.11 17.91
N ASP A 62 -6.36 -1.95 18.47
CA ASP A 62 -7.00 -0.86 17.74
C ASP A 62 -5.97 -0.11 16.87
N LYS A 63 -6.42 0.80 16.01
CA LYS A 63 -5.58 1.50 15.03
C LYS A 63 -4.45 2.34 15.63
N ASP A 64 -4.59 2.69 16.91
CA ASP A 64 -3.65 3.45 17.74
C ASP A 64 -2.89 2.57 18.76
N GLN A 65 -2.98 1.25 18.65
CA GLN A 65 -2.27 0.30 19.54
C GLN A 65 -1.29 -0.57 18.77
N SER A 66 -0.24 -0.99 19.47
CA SER A 66 0.79 -1.90 18.96
C SER A 66 1.13 -2.95 20.02
N PRO A 67 1.44 -4.20 19.60
CA PRO A 67 2.01 -5.21 20.52
C PRO A 67 3.35 -4.78 21.13
N PHE A 68 4.03 -3.82 20.50
CA PHE A 68 5.34 -3.33 20.94
C PHE A 68 5.26 -2.25 22.03
N ASP A 69 4.08 -1.71 22.31
CA ASP A 69 3.87 -0.67 23.32
C ASP A 69 3.71 -1.30 24.72
N VAL A 70 4.78 -1.92 25.24
CA VAL A 70 4.73 -2.68 26.51
C VAL A 70 4.89 -1.75 27.73
N PRO A 71 4.05 -1.87 28.78
CA PRO A 71 2.87 -2.75 28.87
C PRO A 71 1.70 -2.18 28.06
N PHE A 72 1.10 -3.01 27.19
CA PHE A 72 -0.11 -2.64 26.47
C PHE A 72 -1.35 -2.95 27.31
N LYS A 73 -2.41 -2.18 27.10
CA LYS A 73 -3.72 -2.42 27.71
C LYS A 73 -4.76 -2.63 26.60
N LEU A 74 -5.24 -3.85 26.46
CA LEU A 74 -6.33 -4.15 25.52
C LEU A 74 -7.65 -3.52 26.01
N ARG A 75 -8.54 -3.26 25.06
CA ARG A 75 -9.87 -2.67 25.27
C ARG A 75 -10.94 -3.76 25.17
N PRO A 76 -11.45 -4.32 26.28
CA PRO A 76 -12.40 -5.44 26.24
C PRO A 76 -13.68 -5.12 25.46
N GLU A 77 -14.19 -3.89 25.59
CA GLU A 77 -15.34 -3.40 24.83
C GLU A 77 -15.09 -3.40 23.32
N ARG A 78 -13.84 -3.12 22.91
CA ARG A 78 -13.46 -3.20 21.50
C ARG A 78 -13.42 -4.64 21.02
N MET A 79 -12.85 -5.53 21.82
CA MET A 79 -12.81 -6.97 21.51
C MET A 79 -14.22 -7.55 21.39
N ASP A 80 -15.13 -7.20 22.30
CA ASP A 80 -16.52 -7.63 22.24
C ASP A 80 -17.22 -7.17 20.96
N ALA A 81 -17.03 -5.91 20.56
CA ALA A 81 -17.59 -5.37 19.34
C ALA A 81 -16.98 -6.00 18.07
N ASP A 82 -15.66 -6.21 18.06
CA ASP A 82 -14.95 -6.86 16.97
C ASP A 82 -15.44 -8.30 16.79
N LEU A 83 -15.60 -9.07 17.88
CA LEU A 83 -16.13 -10.43 17.82
C LEU A 83 -17.61 -10.48 17.39
N ALA A 84 -18.43 -9.51 17.82
CA ALA A 84 -19.82 -9.40 17.37
C ALA A 84 -19.89 -9.21 15.84
N LEU A 85 -19.03 -8.36 15.29
CA LEU A 85 -18.91 -8.14 13.84
C LEU A 85 -18.41 -9.41 13.13
N LEU A 86 -17.34 -10.02 13.62
CA LEU A 86 -16.78 -11.23 13.00
C LEU A 86 -17.76 -12.40 13.03
N ALA A 87 -18.57 -12.53 14.08
CA ALA A 87 -19.61 -13.55 14.18
C ALA A 87 -20.69 -13.45 13.10
N THR A 88 -20.84 -12.30 12.43
CA THR A 88 -21.77 -12.21 11.29
C THR A 88 -21.21 -12.83 10.00
N ARG A 89 -19.90 -13.10 9.94
CA ARG A 89 -19.20 -13.55 8.73
C ARG A 89 -18.41 -14.85 8.92
N PHE A 90 -18.00 -15.17 10.14
CA PHE A 90 -17.09 -16.28 10.45
C PHE A 90 -17.66 -17.19 11.53
N GLU A 91 -17.29 -18.47 11.46
CA GLU A 91 -17.58 -19.46 12.50
C GLU A 91 -16.50 -19.49 13.60
N CYS A 92 -15.29 -19.05 13.25
CA CYS A 92 -14.11 -19.19 14.08
C CYS A 92 -13.17 -17.97 13.94
N ILE A 93 -12.38 -17.73 14.98
CA ILE A 93 -11.23 -16.82 14.92
C ILE A 93 -9.95 -17.51 15.38
N ARG A 94 -8.83 -17.10 14.80
CA ARG A 94 -7.48 -17.57 15.15
C ARG A 94 -6.69 -16.46 15.84
N THR A 95 -5.98 -16.76 16.92
CA THR A 95 -5.08 -15.80 17.60
C THR A 95 -3.63 -16.27 17.65
N TYR A 96 -2.73 -15.34 17.92
CA TYR A 96 -1.27 -15.53 17.81
C TYR A 96 -0.53 -15.63 19.15
N SER A 97 -1.10 -15.06 20.20
CA SER A 97 -0.54 -14.95 21.56
C SER A 97 -1.68 -15.12 22.57
N MET A 98 -1.31 -15.48 23.80
CA MET A 98 -2.21 -15.60 24.94
C MET A 98 -2.19 -14.38 25.85
N THR A 99 -1.10 -13.61 25.86
CA THR A 99 -0.94 -12.47 26.77
C THR A 99 -2.03 -11.42 26.57
N GLY A 100 -2.83 -11.17 27.61
CA GLY A 100 -3.93 -10.18 27.59
C GLY A 100 -5.25 -10.70 26.99
N LEU A 101 -5.28 -11.94 26.50
CA LEU A 101 -6.47 -12.54 25.87
C LEU A 101 -7.23 -13.49 26.79
N GLU A 102 -7.06 -13.39 28.11
CA GLU A 102 -7.68 -14.28 29.09
C GLU A 102 -9.22 -14.25 29.02
N ALA A 103 -9.81 -13.10 28.68
CA ALA A 103 -11.26 -12.92 28.54
C ALA A 103 -11.83 -13.36 27.18
N LEU A 104 -10.97 -13.68 26.20
CA LEU A 104 -11.40 -13.96 24.82
C LEU A 104 -12.35 -15.17 24.72
N PRO A 105 -12.16 -16.29 25.43
CA PRO A 105 -13.08 -17.43 25.38
C PRO A 105 -14.52 -17.09 25.76
N ASP A 106 -14.71 -16.24 26.77
CA ASP A 106 -16.05 -15.82 27.21
C ASP A 106 -16.74 -14.95 26.17
N LEU A 107 -15.99 -14.03 25.54
CA LEU A 107 -16.50 -13.21 24.44
C LEU A 107 -16.84 -14.06 23.21
N ALA A 108 -16.00 -15.04 22.87
CA ALA A 108 -16.26 -15.96 21.76
C ALA A 108 -17.53 -16.78 22.00
N ARG A 109 -17.71 -17.30 23.22
CA ARG A 109 -18.91 -18.02 23.64
C ARG A 109 -20.17 -17.15 23.53
N LYS A 110 -20.09 -15.89 23.97
CA LYS A 110 -21.19 -14.91 23.87
C LYS A 110 -21.68 -14.71 22.43
N HIS A 111 -20.76 -14.69 21.46
CA HIS A 111 -21.08 -14.45 20.04
C HIS A 111 -21.20 -15.72 19.20
N GLY A 112 -21.05 -16.90 19.81
CA GLY A 112 -21.13 -18.19 19.12
C GLY A 112 -19.96 -18.47 18.17
N LEU A 113 -18.78 -17.95 18.46
CA LEU A 113 -17.54 -18.20 17.72
C LEU A 113 -16.73 -19.34 18.35
N LYS A 114 -16.06 -20.13 17.52
CA LYS A 114 -15.00 -21.06 17.94
C LYS A 114 -13.64 -20.37 17.93
N LEU A 115 -12.69 -20.94 18.68
CA LEU A 115 -11.35 -20.39 18.84
C LEU A 115 -10.26 -21.38 18.44
N MET A 116 -9.34 -20.91 17.61
CA MET A 116 -8.01 -21.48 17.45
C MET A 116 -7.00 -20.57 18.15
N ILE A 117 -6.58 -20.95 19.35
CA ILE A 117 -5.70 -20.11 20.18
C ILE A 117 -4.23 -20.45 19.98
N GLY A 118 -3.38 -19.43 19.94
CA GLY A 118 -1.94 -19.58 19.69
C GLY A 118 -1.08 -19.08 20.85
N ALA A 119 -0.01 -19.81 21.16
CA ALA A 119 1.09 -19.32 22.00
C ALA A 119 2.18 -18.72 21.12
N TRP A 120 2.61 -17.49 21.44
CA TRP A 120 3.71 -16.86 20.73
C TRP A 120 5.05 -17.43 21.21
N VAL A 121 5.68 -18.28 20.39
CA VAL A 121 6.99 -18.86 20.66
C VAL A 121 8.07 -17.94 20.08
N ASN A 122 9.03 -17.54 20.91
CA ASN A 122 10.14 -16.68 20.53
C ASN A 122 11.48 -17.18 21.09
N SER A 123 12.55 -16.39 20.91
CA SER A 123 13.90 -16.78 21.35
C SER A 123 14.13 -16.66 22.85
N ASN A 124 13.22 -16.03 23.60
CA ASN A 124 13.26 -15.92 25.05
C ASN A 124 12.46 -17.08 25.68
N PRO A 125 13.13 -18.05 26.34
CA PRO A 125 12.44 -19.20 26.93
C PRO A 125 11.43 -18.83 28.01
N VAL A 126 11.65 -17.73 28.75
CA VAL A 126 10.75 -17.28 29.82
C VAL A 126 9.43 -16.77 29.25
N ASP A 127 9.50 -15.94 28.19
CA ASP A 127 8.31 -15.42 27.51
C ASP A 127 7.53 -16.56 26.86
N THR A 128 8.25 -17.47 26.19
CA THR A 128 7.67 -18.66 25.56
C THR A 128 6.99 -19.56 26.58
N GLU A 129 7.60 -19.81 27.75
CA GLU A 129 7.00 -20.64 28.79
C GLU A 129 5.72 -20.03 29.34
N LYS A 130 5.70 -18.71 29.58
CA LYS A 130 4.50 -17.98 29.99
C LYS A 130 3.36 -18.15 28.98
N GLU A 131 3.64 -17.97 27.70
CA GLU A 131 2.66 -18.14 26.62
C GLU A 131 2.11 -19.58 26.55
N VAL A 132 2.98 -20.58 26.67
CA VAL A 132 2.60 -22.00 26.67
C VAL A 132 1.76 -22.38 27.88
N ASP A 133 2.10 -21.90 29.08
CA ASP A 133 1.35 -22.21 30.29
C ASP A 133 -0.06 -21.56 30.25
N LEU A 134 -0.17 -20.33 29.75
CA LEU A 134 -1.46 -19.67 29.52
C LEU A 134 -2.30 -20.40 28.46
N LEU A 135 -1.67 -20.90 27.39
CA LEU A 135 -2.33 -21.69 26.35
C LEU A 135 -2.96 -22.96 26.93
N ILE A 136 -2.18 -23.71 27.72
CA ILE A 136 -2.64 -24.94 28.39
C ILE A 136 -3.80 -24.64 29.34
N ALA A 137 -3.67 -23.61 30.16
CA ALA A 137 -4.71 -23.21 31.12
C ALA A 137 -6.01 -22.82 30.42
N SER A 138 -5.92 -21.99 29.37
CA SER A 138 -7.09 -21.53 28.61
C SER A 138 -7.78 -22.67 27.87
N ALA A 139 -7.02 -23.57 27.23
CA ALA A 139 -7.57 -24.74 26.54
C ALA A 139 -8.33 -25.66 27.51
N ASN A 140 -7.76 -25.98 28.68
CA ASN A 140 -8.42 -26.84 29.66
C ASN A 140 -9.68 -26.20 30.28
N ALA A 141 -9.67 -24.89 30.49
CA ALA A 141 -10.80 -24.16 31.05
C ALA A 141 -11.95 -23.98 30.05
N ASN A 142 -11.67 -24.00 28.73
CA ASN A 142 -12.63 -23.64 27.69
C ASN A 142 -12.77 -24.69 26.56
N PRO A 143 -12.99 -25.99 26.88
CA PRO A 143 -13.07 -27.05 25.88
C PRO A 143 -14.29 -26.95 24.97
N ASP A 144 -15.28 -26.15 25.34
CA ASP A 144 -16.51 -25.93 24.57
C ASP A 144 -16.34 -24.93 23.43
N VAL A 145 -15.38 -23.99 23.51
CA VAL A 145 -15.12 -22.99 22.46
C VAL A 145 -13.76 -23.15 21.77
N VAL A 146 -12.74 -23.68 22.45
CA VAL A 146 -11.42 -23.91 21.86
C VAL A 146 -11.44 -25.16 21.00
N SER A 147 -11.33 -25.00 19.68
CA SER A 147 -11.36 -26.10 18.69
C SER A 147 -9.98 -26.69 18.41
N ALA A 148 -8.92 -25.89 18.50
CA ALA A 148 -7.53 -26.31 18.34
C ALA A 148 -6.57 -25.34 19.04
N VAL A 149 -5.33 -25.77 19.27
CA VAL A 149 -4.26 -24.91 19.78
C VAL A 149 -3.04 -24.91 18.88
N ILE A 150 -2.35 -23.77 18.80
CA ILE A 150 -1.21 -23.55 17.92
C ILE A 150 0.01 -23.19 18.76
N VAL A 151 1.06 -24.03 18.71
CA VAL A 151 2.29 -23.83 19.49
C VAL A 151 3.33 -23.16 18.60
N GLY A 152 3.28 -21.83 18.54
CA GLY A 152 4.16 -21.02 17.69
C GLY A 152 3.56 -20.73 16.31
N ASN A 153 3.86 -19.52 15.85
CA ASN A 153 3.59 -19.03 14.51
C ASN A 153 4.94 -18.70 13.90
N GLU A 154 5.33 -19.29 12.77
CA GLU A 154 6.56 -18.97 12.00
C GLU A 154 7.85 -18.94 12.84
N ALA A 155 7.90 -19.70 13.94
CA ALA A 155 9.02 -19.66 14.88
C ALA A 155 10.32 -20.21 14.25
N LEU A 156 10.21 -21.17 13.32
CA LEU A 156 11.33 -21.69 12.54
C LEU A 156 11.72 -20.72 11.41
N LEU A 157 10.75 -20.12 10.70
CA LEU A 157 11.01 -19.05 9.73
C LEU A 157 11.79 -17.88 10.34
N ARG A 158 11.36 -17.42 11.52
CA ARG A 158 12.05 -16.37 12.29
C ARG A 158 13.37 -16.83 12.91
N LYS A 159 13.68 -18.14 12.86
CA LYS A 159 14.88 -18.77 13.42
C LYS A 159 15.05 -18.51 14.92
N GLU A 160 13.94 -18.40 15.63
CA GLU A 160 13.93 -18.10 17.06
C GLU A 160 14.10 -19.36 17.92
N VAL A 161 13.71 -20.52 17.38
CA VAL A 161 13.86 -21.82 18.03
C VAL A 161 14.27 -22.89 17.00
N THR A 162 14.83 -23.99 17.47
CA THR A 162 15.12 -25.18 16.64
C THR A 162 13.91 -26.10 16.55
N GLY A 163 13.86 -26.97 15.53
CA GLY A 163 12.83 -28.00 15.40
C GLY A 163 12.71 -28.88 16.65
N THR A 164 13.85 -29.25 17.26
CA THR A 164 13.86 -30.04 18.51
C THR A 164 13.27 -29.28 19.69
N GLN A 165 13.57 -27.98 19.83
CA GLN A 165 12.97 -27.15 20.88
C GLN A 165 11.45 -27.06 20.69
N LEU A 166 11.00 -26.82 19.46
CA LEU A 166 9.59 -26.74 19.12
C LEU A 166 8.83 -28.05 19.38
N VAL A 167 9.39 -29.21 18.99
CA VAL A 167 8.82 -30.53 19.29
C VAL A 167 8.64 -30.75 20.80
N ARG A 168 9.59 -30.31 21.63
CA ARG A 168 9.45 -30.40 23.10
C ARG A 168 8.29 -29.56 23.61
N LEU A 169 8.11 -28.34 23.10
CA LEU A 169 6.99 -27.47 23.48
C LEU A 169 5.65 -28.07 23.06
N ILE A 170 5.54 -28.57 21.81
CA ILE A 170 4.35 -29.26 21.30
C ILE A 170 3.99 -30.45 22.19
N ASN A 171 4.96 -31.30 22.54
CA ASN A 171 4.72 -32.45 23.40
C ASN A 171 4.33 -32.05 24.83
N LYS A 172 4.88 -30.96 25.39
CA LYS A 172 4.47 -30.40 26.70
C LYS A 172 2.99 -29.99 26.69
N VAL A 173 2.53 -29.36 25.61
CA VAL A 173 1.12 -28.95 25.47
C VAL A 173 0.22 -30.16 25.28
N LYS A 174 0.56 -31.06 24.35
CA LYS A 174 -0.22 -32.27 24.05
C LYS A 174 -0.45 -33.17 25.26
N SER A 175 0.52 -33.27 26.16
CA SER A 175 0.38 -34.12 27.36
C SER A 175 -0.58 -33.54 28.41
N GLN A 176 -1.01 -32.29 28.26
CA GLN A 176 -1.77 -31.55 29.28
C GLN A 176 -3.14 -31.07 28.80
N ILE A 177 -3.50 -31.25 27.53
CA ILE A 177 -4.80 -30.83 26.99
C ILE A 177 -5.47 -31.93 26.15
N LYS A 178 -6.72 -31.72 25.73
CA LYS A 178 -7.48 -32.67 24.90
C LYS A 178 -7.70 -32.21 23.46
N GLN A 179 -7.57 -30.92 23.19
CA GLN A 179 -7.74 -30.33 21.88
C GLN A 179 -6.58 -30.72 20.96
N PRO A 180 -6.81 -30.80 19.63
CA PRO A 180 -5.73 -31.05 18.69
C PRO A 180 -4.73 -29.89 18.69
N VAL A 181 -3.45 -30.27 18.66
CA VAL A 181 -2.29 -29.37 18.70
C VAL A 181 -1.63 -29.30 17.34
N THR A 182 -1.37 -28.09 16.87
CA THR A 182 -0.61 -27.84 15.64
C THR A 182 0.52 -26.84 15.87
N TYR A 183 1.30 -26.65 14.82
CA TYR A 183 2.28 -25.58 14.65
C TYR A 183 1.93 -24.88 13.33
N ALA A 184 2.16 -23.57 13.22
CA ALA A 184 1.85 -22.82 12.00
C ALA A 184 3.12 -22.18 11.42
N ASP A 185 3.39 -22.40 10.13
CA ASP A 185 4.55 -21.84 9.43
C ASP A 185 4.32 -21.81 7.91
N VAL A 186 5.19 -21.12 7.17
CA VAL A 186 5.24 -21.20 5.71
C VAL A 186 5.60 -22.62 5.25
N TRP A 187 5.06 -23.03 4.11
CA TRP A 187 5.14 -24.41 3.63
C TRP A 187 6.58 -24.88 3.39
N GLU A 188 7.50 -23.99 3.01
CA GLU A 188 8.91 -24.30 2.80
C GLU A 188 9.62 -24.67 4.10
N PHE A 189 9.24 -24.05 5.24
CA PHE A 189 9.87 -24.34 6.53
C PHE A 189 9.42 -25.67 7.11
N TRP A 190 8.20 -26.10 6.81
CA TRP A 190 7.78 -27.49 7.04
C TRP A 190 8.62 -28.50 6.24
N LEU A 191 8.97 -28.19 4.99
CA LEU A 191 9.83 -29.05 4.17
C LEU A 191 11.28 -29.08 4.65
N LYS A 192 11.77 -27.96 5.20
CA LYS A 192 13.12 -27.86 5.80
C LYS A 192 13.21 -28.54 7.16
N HIS A 193 12.09 -28.61 7.90
CA HIS A 193 12.00 -29.19 9.24
C HIS A 193 10.95 -30.31 9.34
N PRO A 194 11.04 -31.37 8.50
CA PRO A 194 10.03 -32.42 8.47
C PRO A 194 9.95 -33.21 9.78
N GLU A 195 10.97 -33.13 10.64
CA GLU A 195 11.01 -33.75 11.98
C GLU A 195 9.93 -33.22 12.93
N VAL A 196 9.35 -32.04 12.67
CA VAL A 196 8.28 -31.46 13.50
C VAL A 196 6.92 -32.11 13.20
N ALA A 197 6.71 -32.56 11.96
CA ALA A 197 5.42 -33.06 11.50
C ALA A 197 4.84 -34.21 12.35
N PRO A 198 5.63 -35.22 12.79
CA PRO A 198 5.11 -36.28 13.66
C PRO A 198 4.56 -35.80 15.01
N ALA A 199 5.05 -34.67 15.55
CA ALA A 199 4.67 -34.19 16.88
C ALA A 199 3.25 -33.58 16.91
N VAL A 200 2.84 -32.92 15.84
CA VAL A 200 1.53 -32.26 15.73
C VAL A 200 0.41 -33.23 15.33
N ASP A 201 -0.84 -32.90 15.66
CA ASP A 201 -2.02 -33.67 15.27
C ASP A 201 -2.40 -33.43 13.80
N PHE A 202 -2.30 -32.18 13.36
CA PHE A 202 -2.47 -31.75 11.96
C PHE A 202 -1.46 -30.66 11.61
N LEU A 203 -1.23 -30.43 10.32
CA LEU A 203 -0.27 -29.44 9.82
C LEU A 203 -0.98 -28.13 9.52
N THR A 204 -0.39 -27.00 9.91
CA THR A 204 -0.91 -25.68 9.55
C THR A 204 0.13 -24.94 8.70
N ILE A 205 -0.23 -24.65 7.44
CA ILE A 205 0.67 -24.00 6.47
C ILE A 205 0.20 -22.59 6.13
N HIS A 206 1.13 -21.67 5.90
CA HIS A 206 0.84 -20.35 5.38
C HIS A 206 1.09 -20.31 3.87
N LEU A 207 0.13 -19.78 3.12
CA LEU A 207 0.15 -19.62 1.67
C LEU A 207 -0.16 -18.15 1.36
N LEU A 208 0.89 -17.35 1.25
CA LEU A 208 0.81 -15.89 1.06
C LEU A 208 1.57 -15.52 -0.21
N PRO A 209 0.96 -15.64 -1.41
CA PRO A 209 1.71 -15.52 -2.66
C PRO A 209 2.44 -14.20 -2.86
N TYR A 210 2.04 -13.13 -2.16
CA TYR A 210 2.77 -11.87 -2.13
C TYR A 210 4.10 -11.96 -1.35
N TRP A 211 4.15 -12.72 -0.25
CA TRP A 211 5.31 -12.85 0.65
C TRP A 211 6.23 -14.02 0.34
N GLU A 212 5.82 -14.97 -0.49
CA GLU A 212 6.65 -16.10 -0.90
C GLU A 212 7.95 -15.67 -1.59
N ASP A 213 8.97 -16.54 -1.60
CA ASP A 213 10.28 -16.23 -2.18
C ASP A 213 10.16 -15.85 -3.67
N ASP A 214 9.24 -16.51 -4.39
CA ASP A 214 8.89 -16.24 -5.79
C ASP A 214 7.42 -15.73 -5.89
N PRO A 215 7.17 -14.40 -5.87
CA PRO A 215 5.81 -13.87 -5.82
C PRO A 215 5.01 -14.14 -7.09
N SER A 216 3.77 -14.61 -6.90
CA SER A 216 2.84 -14.84 -8.01
C SER A 216 1.99 -13.60 -8.30
N ASN A 217 1.73 -13.31 -9.58
CA ASN A 217 0.73 -12.32 -9.96
C ASN A 217 -0.68 -12.78 -9.60
N ILE A 218 -1.62 -11.82 -9.52
CA ILE A 218 -2.99 -12.11 -9.10
C ILE A 218 -3.71 -13.15 -9.96
N ASP A 219 -3.43 -13.21 -11.26
CA ASP A 219 -4.10 -14.13 -12.19
C ASP A 219 -3.55 -15.57 -12.07
N ALA A 220 -2.33 -15.75 -11.55
CA ALA A 220 -1.70 -17.04 -11.32
C ALA A 220 -1.75 -17.51 -9.85
N ALA A 221 -1.99 -16.59 -8.91
CA ALA A 221 -1.87 -16.83 -7.47
C ALA A 221 -2.73 -18.00 -6.96
N LEU A 222 -3.97 -18.13 -7.42
CA LEU A 222 -4.86 -19.23 -7.01
C LEU A 222 -4.38 -20.59 -7.52
N GLN A 223 -3.90 -20.64 -8.76
CA GLN A 223 -3.33 -21.87 -9.33
C GLN A 223 -2.08 -22.29 -8.57
N HIS A 224 -1.23 -21.33 -8.22
CA HIS A 224 -0.03 -21.56 -7.40
C HIS A 224 -0.39 -22.14 -6.02
N VAL A 225 -1.35 -21.51 -5.32
CA VAL A 225 -1.87 -22.02 -4.02
C VAL A 225 -2.35 -23.47 -4.14
N ALA A 226 -3.11 -23.79 -5.20
CA ALA A 226 -3.60 -25.15 -5.40
C ALA A 226 -2.47 -26.17 -5.62
N GLN A 227 -1.46 -25.81 -6.41
CA GLN A 227 -0.30 -26.66 -6.67
C GLN A 227 0.51 -26.89 -5.39
N VAL A 228 0.81 -25.83 -4.63
CA VAL A 228 1.53 -25.95 -3.36
C VAL A 228 0.75 -26.83 -2.38
N ARG A 229 -0.57 -26.61 -2.23
CA ARG A 229 -1.42 -27.40 -1.33
C ARG A 229 -1.45 -28.88 -1.70
N GLN A 230 -1.45 -29.21 -2.98
CA GLN A 230 -1.41 -30.59 -3.49
C GLN A 230 -0.05 -31.25 -3.23
N VAL A 231 1.04 -30.59 -3.61
CA VAL A 231 2.42 -31.10 -3.43
C VAL A 231 2.71 -31.31 -1.94
N PHE A 232 2.35 -30.32 -1.11
CA PHE A 232 2.52 -30.39 0.33
C PHE A 232 1.71 -31.53 0.95
N GLY A 233 0.43 -31.65 0.58
CA GLY A 233 -0.45 -32.73 1.05
C GLY A 233 0.10 -34.12 0.73
N ASN A 234 0.60 -34.33 -0.49
CA ASN A 234 1.19 -35.60 -0.90
C ASN A 234 2.46 -35.95 -0.09
N LYS A 235 3.28 -34.94 0.26
CA LYS A 235 4.53 -35.13 1.00
C LYS A 235 4.30 -35.60 2.44
N PHE A 236 3.25 -35.12 3.08
CA PHE A 236 2.98 -35.37 4.50
C PHE A 236 1.76 -36.27 4.76
N ALA A 237 1.20 -36.89 3.72
CA ALA A 237 0.13 -37.86 3.85
C ALA A 237 0.50 -38.98 4.86
N PRO A 238 -0.45 -39.44 5.70
CA PRO A 238 -1.88 -39.11 5.70
C PRO A 238 -2.27 -37.94 6.65
N LYS A 239 -1.33 -37.07 7.06
CA LYS A 239 -1.68 -35.97 7.99
C LYS A 239 -2.60 -34.95 7.32
N ASP A 240 -3.61 -34.52 8.07
CA ASP A 240 -4.47 -33.41 7.67
C ASP A 240 -3.69 -32.10 7.60
N VAL A 241 -4.09 -31.23 6.68
CA VAL A 241 -3.44 -29.95 6.42
C VAL A 241 -4.50 -28.85 6.40
N MET A 242 -4.31 -27.87 7.28
CA MET A 242 -5.03 -26.61 7.32
C MET A 242 -4.19 -25.49 6.71
N ILE A 243 -4.82 -24.58 5.98
CA ILE A 243 -4.21 -23.33 5.54
C ILE A 243 -4.39 -22.30 6.66
N GLY A 244 -3.35 -22.08 7.46
CA GLY A 244 -3.37 -21.20 8.63
C GLY A 244 -3.38 -19.72 8.30
N GLU A 245 -2.79 -19.34 7.17
CA GLU A 245 -2.81 -17.97 6.67
C GLU A 245 -2.87 -17.98 5.16
N THR A 246 -3.81 -17.22 4.62
CA THR A 246 -3.81 -16.84 3.24
C THR A 246 -4.55 -15.53 3.07
N GLY A 247 -4.09 -14.71 2.14
CA GLY A 247 -4.65 -13.39 1.90
C GLY A 247 -3.87 -12.65 0.84
N TRP A 248 -4.25 -11.40 0.62
CA TRP A 248 -3.57 -10.53 -0.32
C TRP A 248 -3.71 -9.07 0.13
N PRO A 249 -2.64 -8.26 0.09
CA PRO A 249 -2.69 -6.90 0.61
C PRO A 249 -3.48 -5.97 -0.32
N SER A 250 -4.28 -5.11 0.29
CA SER A 250 -5.14 -4.16 -0.42
C SER A 250 -4.43 -2.89 -0.88
N GLU A 251 -3.26 -2.60 -0.30
CA GLU A 251 -2.50 -1.37 -0.54
C GLU A 251 -1.01 -1.63 -0.42
N GLY A 252 -0.21 -0.72 -0.97
CA GLY A 252 1.25 -0.71 -0.85
C GLY A 252 1.98 -0.93 -2.16
N ARG A 253 3.27 -1.25 -2.05
CA ARG A 253 4.18 -1.35 -3.19
C ARG A 253 4.07 -2.72 -3.88
N GLN A 254 4.24 -2.73 -5.19
CA GLN A 254 4.39 -3.95 -5.97
C GLN A 254 5.69 -4.67 -5.59
N ARG A 255 5.61 -6.00 -5.49
CA ARG A 255 6.77 -6.88 -5.36
C ARG A 255 6.80 -7.80 -6.56
N GLU A 256 7.77 -7.57 -7.45
CA GLU A 256 7.87 -8.26 -8.74
C GLU A 256 6.55 -8.21 -9.50
N THR A 257 5.83 -9.33 -9.64
CA THR A 257 4.52 -9.38 -10.32
C THR A 257 3.32 -9.26 -9.38
N ALA A 258 3.53 -9.39 -8.07
CA ALA A 258 2.49 -9.31 -7.06
C ALA A 258 2.16 -7.83 -6.77
N LEU A 259 1.02 -7.38 -7.30
CA LEU A 259 0.53 -6.01 -7.14
C LEU A 259 -0.56 -5.94 -6.05
N PRO A 260 -0.30 -5.27 -4.90
CA PRO A 260 -1.33 -4.94 -3.93
C PRO A 260 -2.40 -4.02 -4.54
N SER A 261 -3.67 -4.33 -4.30
CA SER A 261 -4.80 -3.45 -4.57
C SER A 261 -6.07 -4.04 -3.96
N ARG A 262 -7.05 -3.21 -3.58
CA ARG A 262 -8.35 -3.68 -3.06
C ARG A 262 -9.05 -4.66 -4.00
N VAL A 263 -9.00 -4.42 -5.31
CA VAL A 263 -9.60 -5.33 -6.29
C VAL A 263 -8.84 -6.66 -6.34
N ASN A 264 -7.51 -6.66 -6.26
CA ASN A 264 -6.73 -7.91 -6.25
C ASN A 264 -6.93 -8.68 -4.93
N GLU A 265 -7.03 -7.98 -3.80
CA GLU A 265 -7.41 -8.59 -2.51
C GLU A 265 -8.75 -9.31 -2.63
N ALA A 266 -9.79 -8.63 -3.12
CA ALA A 266 -11.09 -9.25 -3.33
C ALA A 266 -11.04 -10.41 -4.33
N LYS A 267 -10.33 -10.27 -5.47
CA LYS A 267 -10.17 -11.38 -6.43
C LYS A 267 -9.54 -12.61 -5.78
N PHE A 268 -8.46 -12.42 -5.04
CA PHE A 268 -7.73 -13.50 -4.39
C PHE A 268 -8.59 -14.15 -3.30
N ILE A 269 -9.11 -13.38 -2.35
CA ILE A 269 -9.88 -13.90 -1.22
C ILE A 269 -11.12 -14.66 -1.71
N ARG A 270 -11.90 -14.08 -2.62
CA ARG A 270 -13.14 -14.71 -3.09
C ARG A 270 -12.88 -15.95 -3.93
N GLY A 271 -11.86 -15.92 -4.79
CA GLY A 271 -11.45 -17.09 -5.56
C GLY A 271 -10.85 -18.19 -4.68
N PHE A 272 -10.07 -17.83 -3.67
CA PHE A 272 -9.52 -18.77 -2.69
C PHE A 272 -10.62 -19.46 -1.90
N VAL A 273 -11.57 -18.69 -1.35
CA VAL A 273 -12.71 -19.25 -0.60
C VAL A 273 -13.50 -20.23 -1.48
N ALA A 274 -13.87 -19.84 -2.70
CA ALA A 274 -14.61 -20.72 -3.60
C ALA A 274 -13.88 -22.04 -3.87
N MET A 275 -12.56 -21.97 -4.11
CA MET A 275 -11.71 -23.15 -4.32
C MET A 275 -11.59 -24.00 -3.04
N ALA A 276 -11.35 -23.38 -1.88
CA ALA A 276 -11.17 -24.09 -0.63
C ALA A 276 -12.46 -24.81 -0.19
N GLU A 277 -13.63 -24.19 -0.35
CA GLU A 277 -14.92 -24.82 -0.05
C GLU A 277 -15.23 -25.96 -1.03
N GLN A 278 -14.92 -25.80 -2.32
CA GLN A 278 -15.11 -26.86 -3.33
C GLN A 278 -14.24 -28.10 -3.04
N GLU A 279 -13.00 -27.89 -2.63
CA GLU A 279 -12.04 -28.96 -2.35
C GLU A 279 -12.09 -29.46 -0.90
N GLY A 280 -12.97 -28.90 -0.06
CA GLY A 280 -13.13 -29.27 1.35
C GLY A 280 -11.91 -28.94 2.22
N TRP A 281 -11.16 -27.88 1.90
CA TRP A 281 -9.99 -27.47 2.65
C TRP A 281 -10.35 -26.70 3.91
N HIS A 282 -9.62 -26.97 5.00
CA HIS A 282 -9.66 -26.15 6.20
C HIS A 282 -8.79 -24.90 6.03
N TYR A 283 -9.34 -23.72 6.31
CA TYR A 283 -8.60 -22.46 6.13
C TYR A 283 -8.88 -21.40 7.19
N ASN A 284 -7.93 -20.49 7.31
CA ASN A 284 -8.02 -19.25 8.06
C ASN A 284 -7.50 -18.08 7.19
N LEU A 285 -8.34 -17.04 7.03
CA LEU A 285 -7.99 -15.86 6.25
C LEU A 285 -7.18 -14.86 7.09
N ILE A 286 -6.08 -14.35 6.54
CA ILE A 286 -5.30 -13.26 7.16
C ILE A 286 -5.68 -11.94 6.48
N GLU A 287 -6.20 -10.95 7.20
CA GLU A 287 -6.69 -10.99 8.59
C GLU A 287 -8.02 -10.25 8.74
N ALA A 288 -8.63 -10.32 9.92
CA ALA A 288 -9.89 -9.65 10.18
C ALA A 288 -9.83 -8.13 9.89
N PHE A 289 -8.87 -7.42 10.48
CA PHE A 289 -8.79 -5.96 10.42
C PHE A 289 -7.40 -5.50 10.01
N ASP A 290 -7.32 -4.46 9.17
CA ASP A 290 -6.05 -3.78 8.86
C ASP A 290 -5.31 -3.42 10.17
N GLN A 291 -4.00 -3.67 10.24
CA GLN A 291 -3.17 -3.51 11.44
C GLN A 291 -2.10 -2.43 11.25
N PRO A 292 -2.38 -1.14 11.56
CA PRO A 292 -1.45 -0.03 11.29
C PRO A 292 -0.06 -0.20 11.90
N TRP A 293 0.07 -0.87 13.05
CA TRP A 293 1.34 -1.10 13.73
C TRP A 293 2.34 -1.93 12.89
N LYS A 294 1.86 -2.83 12.01
CA LYS A 294 2.73 -3.62 11.11
C LYS A 294 3.49 -2.75 10.11
N ARG A 295 3.02 -1.52 9.87
CA ARG A 295 3.68 -0.58 8.95
C ARG A 295 5.05 -0.09 9.43
N GLY A 296 5.38 -0.31 10.70
CA GLY A 296 6.72 -0.06 11.24
C GLY A 296 7.77 -0.98 10.62
N SER A 297 7.47 -2.27 10.52
CA SER A 297 8.39 -3.33 10.09
C SER A 297 8.20 -3.79 8.65
N GLU A 298 7.00 -3.61 8.08
CA GLU A 298 6.60 -4.20 6.79
C GLU A 298 6.18 -3.14 5.74
N GLY A 299 6.33 -1.86 6.07
CA GLY A 299 5.90 -0.76 5.22
C GLY A 299 4.38 -0.69 5.07
N ALA A 300 3.90 0.03 4.05
CA ALA A 300 2.45 0.16 3.84
C ALA A 300 1.77 -1.22 3.79
N VAL A 301 2.31 -2.16 3.01
CA VAL A 301 1.73 -3.48 2.76
C VAL A 301 1.33 -4.22 4.03
N GLY A 302 2.20 -4.27 5.03
CA GLY A 302 1.91 -5.00 6.27
C GLY A 302 0.67 -4.49 7.01
N GLY A 303 0.30 -3.23 6.84
CA GLY A 303 -0.86 -2.65 7.49
C GLY A 303 -2.21 -2.92 6.82
N TYR A 304 -2.24 -3.54 5.63
CA TYR A 304 -3.42 -3.51 4.75
C TYR A 304 -3.92 -4.88 4.28
N TRP A 305 -3.79 -5.91 5.11
CA TRP A 305 -4.26 -7.29 4.87
C TRP A 305 -5.70 -7.56 5.38
N GLY A 306 -6.33 -6.58 6.01
CA GLY A 306 -7.62 -6.76 6.67
C GLY A 306 -8.77 -6.99 5.69
N LEU A 307 -9.71 -7.86 6.03
CA LEU A 307 -10.99 -7.95 5.33
C LEU A 307 -11.86 -6.71 5.60
N PHE A 308 -11.64 -6.10 6.76
CA PHE A 308 -12.16 -4.80 7.19
C PHE A 308 -11.00 -3.82 7.40
N ASP A 309 -11.27 -2.52 7.30
CA ASP A 309 -10.25 -1.51 7.57
C ASP A 309 -9.98 -1.34 9.09
N ALA A 310 -9.00 -0.52 9.42
CA ALA A 310 -8.58 -0.29 10.81
C ALA A 310 -9.70 0.38 11.66
N ASP A 311 -10.67 1.01 11.02
CA ASP A 311 -11.87 1.59 11.62
C ASP A 311 -13.06 0.61 11.64
N ARG A 312 -12.83 -0.67 11.30
CA ARG A 312 -13.80 -1.77 11.25
C ARG A 312 -14.88 -1.57 10.18
N GLN A 313 -14.62 -0.73 9.18
CA GLN A 313 -15.52 -0.58 8.03
C GLN A 313 -15.25 -1.68 7.00
N ASP A 314 -16.31 -2.12 6.33
CA ASP A 314 -16.22 -3.14 5.29
C ASP A 314 -15.46 -2.58 4.07
N LYS A 315 -14.40 -3.27 3.66
CA LYS A 315 -13.61 -2.92 2.46
C LYS A 315 -14.26 -3.41 1.17
N GLY A 316 -15.34 -4.20 1.26
CA GLY A 316 -15.98 -4.89 0.15
C GLY A 316 -15.22 -6.15 -0.29
N VAL A 317 -14.28 -6.65 0.53
CA VAL A 317 -13.41 -7.77 0.14
C VAL A 317 -14.20 -9.05 -0.07
N LEU A 318 -15.16 -9.34 0.82
CA LEU A 318 -15.93 -10.59 0.78
C LEU A 318 -17.11 -10.54 -0.19
N ALA A 319 -17.75 -9.38 -0.36
CA ALA A 319 -18.94 -9.26 -1.19
C ALA A 319 -19.14 -7.83 -1.75
N GLY A 320 -19.87 -7.73 -2.86
CA GLY A 320 -20.26 -6.47 -3.48
C GLY A 320 -19.19 -5.85 -4.40
N PRO A 321 -19.45 -4.66 -4.97
CA PRO A 321 -18.51 -3.97 -5.85
C PRO A 321 -17.28 -3.44 -5.09
N VAL A 322 -16.10 -3.54 -5.70
CA VAL A 322 -14.82 -3.13 -5.08
C VAL A 322 -14.13 -2.08 -5.93
N THR A 323 -13.57 -1.04 -5.30
CA THR A 323 -12.80 0.01 -5.97
C THR A 323 -11.38 0.07 -5.41
N ASN A 324 -10.40 0.30 -6.28
CA ASN A 324 -9.02 0.52 -5.87
C ASN A 324 -8.80 1.87 -5.20
N VAL A 325 -9.64 2.87 -5.50
CA VAL A 325 -9.52 4.23 -4.95
C VAL A 325 -10.87 4.66 -4.41
N PRO A 326 -11.23 4.31 -3.16
CA PRO A 326 -12.56 4.63 -2.59
C PRO A 326 -12.91 6.12 -2.66
N PHE A 327 -11.93 6.99 -2.44
CA PHE A 327 -12.09 8.44 -2.39
C PHE A 327 -11.84 9.15 -3.74
N TRP A 328 -12.00 8.44 -4.86
CA TRP A 328 -11.69 9.01 -6.19
C TRP A 328 -12.55 10.21 -6.54
N LYS A 329 -13.77 10.32 -6.00
CA LYS A 329 -14.69 11.45 -6.27
C LYS A 329 -14.22 12.70 -5.54
N GLU A 330 -13.74 12.55 -4.31
CA GLU A 330 -13.14 13.59 -3.49
C GLU A 330 -11.86 14.09 -4.15
N TRP A 331 -11.00 13.17 -4.63
CA TRP A 331 -9.80 13.54 -5.37
C TRP A 331 -10.09 14.20 -6.72
N LEU A 332 -11.16 13.78 -7.41
CA LEU A 332 -11.64 14.47 -8.61
C LEU A 332 -12.10 15.89 -8.30
N ALA A 333 -12.81 16.09 -7.18
CA ALA A 333 -13.25 17.42 -6.75
C ALA A 333 -12.05 18.32 -6.40
N VAL A 334 -11.10 17.82 -5.60
CA VAL A 334 -9.84 18.54 -5.28
C VAL A 334 -9.06 18.85 -6.56
N GLY A 335 -8.93 17.88 -7.47
CA GLY A 335 -8.30 18.07 -8.76
C GLY A 335 -9.00 19.14 -9.61
N GLY A 336 -10.34 19.19 -9.58
CA GLY A 336 -11.13 20.22 -10.24
C GLY A 336 -10.85 21.63 -9.70
N LEU A 337 -10.68 21.76 -8.38
CA LEU A 337 -10.29 23.02 -7.75
C LEU A 337 -8.87 23.45 -8.15
N ILE A 338 -7.90 22.53 -8.18
CA ILE A 338 -6.53 22.80 -8.64
C ILE A 338 -6.52 23.20 -10.12
N PHE A 339 -7.28 22.48 -10.95
CA PHE A 339 -7.43 22.78 -12.37
C PHE A 339 -7.99 24.20 -12.57
N LEU A 340 -9.10 24.52 -11.93
CA LEU A 340 -9.73 25.85 -12.00
C LEU A 340 -8.80 26.95 -11.47
N GLY A 341 -8.15 26.72 -10.32
CA GLY A 341 -7.16 27.62 -9.75
C GLY A 341 -6.00 27.91 -10.71
N THR A 342 -5.55 26.89 -11.44
CA THR A 342 -4.51 27.03 -12.47
C THR A 342 -4.96 27.90 -13.63
N LEU A 343 -6.19 27.71 -14.12
CA LEU A 343 -6.76 28.53 -15.19
C LEU A 343 -6.94 29.99 -14.75
N ILE A 344 -7.42 30.22 -13.52
CA ILE A 344 -7.58 31.56 -12.95
C ILE A 344 -6.21 32.24 -12.82
N LEU A 345 -5.22 31.53 -12.30
CA LEU A 345 -3.87 32.05 -12.12
C LEU A 345 -3.21 32.39 -13.46
N GLY A 346 -3.29 31.50 -14.45
CA GLY A 346 -2.76 31.72 -15.79
C GLY A 346 -3.52 32.81 -16.57
N GLY A 347 -4.82 32.97 -16.35
CA GLY A 347 -5.64 34.03 -16.95
C GLY A 347 -5.61 34.04 -18.49
N ARG A 348 -5.72 35.23 -19.08
CA ARG A 348 -5.67 35.39 -20.55
C ARG A 348 -4.28 35.03 -21.08
N VAL A 349 -4.24 34.33 -22.20
CA VAL A 349 -3.01 33.96 -22.92
C VAL A 349 -2.91 34.70 -24.26
N ARG A 350 -1.69 34.85 -24.78
CA ARG A 350 -1.44 35.62 -26.03
C ARG A 350 -1.21 34.75 -27.27
N THR A 351 -0.87 33.47 -27.09
CA THR A 351 -0.49 32.56 -28.18
C THR A 351 -1.35 31.30 -28.16
N THR A 352 -1.58 30.69 -29.34
CA THR A 352 -2.30 29.41 -29.46
C THR A 352 -1.62 28.30 -28.67
N ARG A 353 -0.27 28.26 -28.69
CA ARG A 353 0.50 27.30 -27.88
C ARG A 353 0.19 27.46 -26.39
N SER A 354 0.22 28.67 -25.85
CA SER A 354 -0.12 28.91 -24.44
C SER A 354 -1.58 28.55 -24.12
N ALA A 355 -2.49 28.73 -25.08
CA ALA A 355 -3.90 28.35 -24.92
C ALA A 355 -4.10 26.83 -24.85
N LEU A 356 -3.30 26.07 -25.59
CA LEU A 356 -3.33 24.61 -25.53
C LEU A 356 -2.64 24.09 -24.26
N VAL A 357 -1.49 24.65 -23.91
CA VAL A 357 -0.65 24.12 -22.82
C VAL A 357 -1.21 24.45 -21.43
N LEU A 358 -1.80 25.63 -21.22
CA LEU A 358 -2.21 26.06 -19.88
C LEU A 358 -3.28 25.13 -19.25
N PRO A 359 -4.38 24.76 -19.93
CA PRO A 359 -5.34 23.81 -19.36
C PRO A 359 -4.77 22.41 -19.17
N LEU A 360 -3.97 21.92 -20.12
CA LEU A 360 -3.34 20.60 -19.99
C LEU A 360 -2.34 20.52 -18.83
N LEU A 361 -1.60 21.61 -18.60
CA LEU A 361 -0.75 21.77 -17.41
C LEU A 361 -1.58 21.72 -16.12
N GLY A 362 -2.74 22.39 -16.09
CA GLY A 362 -3.67 22.34 -14.96
C GLY A 362 -4.17 20.92 -14.68
N ALA A 363 -4.52 20.16 -15.72
CA ALA A 363 -4.98 18.78 -15.58
C ALA A 363 -3.86 17.86 -15.09
N LEU A 364 -2.66 17.99 -15.66
CA LEU A 364 -1.47 17.26 -15.22
C LEU A 364 -1.16 17.54 -13.74
N GLY A 365 -1.10 18.82 -13.36
CA GLY A 365 -0.84 19.23 -11.99
C GLY A 365 -1.91 18.72 -11.01
N ALA A 366 -3.18 18.78 -11.40
CA ALA A 366 -4.30 18.26 -10.62
C ALA A 366 -4.19 16.73 -10.38
N CYS A 367 -3.94 15.94 -11.44
CA CYS A 367 -3.77 14.50 -11.32
C CYS A 367 -2.53 14.14 -10.50
N SER A 368 -1.38 14.77 -10.76
CA SER A 368 -0.13 14.52 -10.04
C SER A 368 -0.23 14.82 -8.54
N ILE A 369 -0.78 15.98 -8.17
CA ILE A 369 -0.92 16.39 -6.77
C ILE A 369 -1.96 15.52 -6.05
N GLY A 370 -3.09 15.23 -6.68
CA GLY A 370 -4.11 14.37 -6.09
C GLY A 370 -3.63 12.93 -5.89
N ALA A 371 -2.94 12.35 -6.88
CA ALA A 371 -2.37 11.00 -6.75
C ALA A 371 -1.24 10.94 -5.72
N TRP A 372 -0.45 12.01 -5.56
CA TRP A 372 0.50 12.12 -4.44
C TRP A 372 -0.21 12.13 -3.08
N GLY A 373 -1.30 12.88 -2.95
CA GLY A 373 -2.11 12.88 -1.72
C GLY A 373 -2.76 11.53 -1.43
N ASP A 374 -3.20 10.82 -2.46
CA ASP A 374 -3.76 9.48 -2.36
C ASP A 374 -2.71 8.48 -1.81
N LEU A 375 -1.53 8.46 -2.42
CA LEU A 375 -0.39 7.65 -1.97
C LEU A 375 0.04 8.03 -0.53
N ALA A 376 -0.01 9.30 -0.18
CA ALA A 376 0.37 9.77 1.15
C ALA A 376 -0.56 9.23 2.24
N ARG A 377 -1.87 9.09 2.01
CA ARG A 377 -2.79 8.46 2.98
C ARG A 377 -2.37 7.04 3.33
N VAL A 378 -1.88 6.31 2.33
CA VAL A 378 -1.49 4.90 2.47
C VAL A 378 -0.13 4.77 3.15
N THR A 379 0.82 5.63 2.80
CA THR A 379 2.24 5.47 3.15
C THR A 379 2.67 6.24 4.39
N THR A 380 1.96 7.31 4.78
CA THR A 380 2.34 8.19 5.88
C THR A 380 1.91 7.64 7.25
N ARG A 381 2.85 7.56 8.19
CA ARG A 381 2.74 6.91 9.51
C ARG A 381 2.84 7.91 10.66
N PHE A 382 3.76 8.87 10.55
CA PHE A 382 4.06 9.82 11.64
C PHE A 382 4.16 11.26 11.12
N THR A 383 4.17 12.21 12.06
CA THR A 383 4.10 13.66 11.78
C THR A 383 5.21 14.17 10.84
N GLY A 384 6.42 13.63 10.94
CA GLY A 384 7.54 14.00 10.07
C GLY A 384 7.29 13.65 8.59
N GLU A 385 6.68 12.50 8.31
CA GLU A 385 6.28 12.11 6.96
C GLU A 385 5.14 13.01 6.45
N TRP A 386 4.17 13.38 7.31
CA TRP A 386 3.14 14.37 6.94
C TRP A 386 3.73 15.75 6.60
N LEU A 387 4.77 16.18 7.33
CA LEU A 387 5.49 17.40 6.99
C LEU A 387 6.16 17.30 5.62
N TRP A 388 6.81 16.17 5.32
CA TRP A 388 7.41 15.90 4.00
C TRP A 388 6.37 15.95 2.88
N VAL A 389 5.21 15.31 3.08
CA VAL A 389 4.07 15.34 2.15
C VAL A 389 3.59 16.77 1.91
N GLY A 390 3.45 17.56 2.97
CA GLY A 390 3.05 18.97 2.89
C GLY A 390 4.06 19.81 2.12
N LEU A 391 5.36 19.64 2.38
CA LEU A 391 6.43 20.36 1.69
C LEU A 391 6.47 20.03 0.20
N LEU A 392 6.36 18.75 -0.18
CA LEU A 392 6.33 18.34 -1.59
C LEU A 392 5.06 18.80 -2.31
N THR A 393 3.92 18.82 -1.61
CA THR A 393 2.67 19.35 -2.15
C THR A 393 2.79 20.85 -2.41
N ALA A 394 3.33 21.61 -1.45
CA ALA A 394 3.58 23.04 -1.60
C ALA A 394 4.56 23.33 -2.74
N LEU A 395 5.64 22.55 -2.84
CA LEU A 395 6.59 22.66 -3.95
C LEU A 395 5.90 22.44 -5.31
N ASN A 396 5.09 21.39 -5.45
CA ASN A 396 4.34 21.12 -6.67
C ASN A 396 3.37 22.25 -7.02
N LEU A 397 2.65 22.82 -6.04
CA LEU A 397 1.77 23.96 -6.26
C LEU A 397 2.55 25.22 -6.70
N LEU A 398 3.73 25.47 -6.14
CA LEU A 398 4.60 26.58 -6.54
C LEU A 398 5.14 26.40 -7.96
N VAL A 399 5.52 25.17 -8.33
CA VAL A 399 5.97 24.84 -9.69
C VAL A 399 4.81 24.98 -10.69
N LEU A 400 3.61 24.49 -10.34
CA LEU A 400 2.40 24.66 -11.15
C LEU A 400 2.09 26.14 -11.37
N ALA A 401 2.14 26.93 -10.29
CA ALA A 401 1.93 28.37 -10.34
C ALA A 401 2.94 29.09 -11.22
N HIS A 402 4.23 28.73 -11.09
CA HIS A 402 5.31 29.28 -11.89
C HIS A 402 5.13 28.98 -13.38
N ALA A 403 4.81 27.74 -13.73
CA ALA A 403 4.56 27.32 -15.10
C ALA A 403 3.29 27.97 -15.69
N ALA A 404 2.19 28.05 -14.93
CA ALA A 404 0.95 28.69 -15.37
C ALA A 404 1.13 30.19 -15.63
N LEU A 405 1.81 30.89 -14.73
CA LEU A 405 2.11 32.32 -14.88
C LEU A 405 3.05 32.59 -16.06
N ALA A 406 3.95 31.68 -16.38
CA ALA A 406 4.81 31.78 -17.57
C ALA A 406 4.04 31.74 -18.89
N LEU A 407 2.90 31.02 -18.91
CA LEU A 407 2.02 30.92 -20.07
C LEU A 407 1.04 32.09 -20.20
N SER A 408 0.86 32.86 -19.11
CA SER A 408 -0.06 34.00 -19.06
C SER A 408 0.35 35.15 -19.99
N ALA A 409 -0.58 36.08 -20.24
CA ALA A 409 -0.30 37.36 -20.87
C ALA A 409 0.59 38.29 -20.00
N ARG A 410 0.89 37.90 -18.76
CA ARG A 410 1.74 38.60 -17.79
C ARG A 410 1.42 40.10 -17.69
N THR A 411 0.18 40.42 -17.30
CA THR A 411 -0.25 41.81 -17.04
C THR A 411 -0.60 42.02 -15.56
N GLY A 412 -0.42 43.24 -15.06
CA GLY A 412 -0.78 43.63 -13.70
C GLY A 412 -0.10 42.77 -12.61
N TRP A 413 -0.90 42.22 -11.70
CA TRP A 413 -0.39 41.40 -10.59
C TRP A 413 0.25 40.08 -11.06
N ARG A 414 -0.16 39.52 -12.21
CA ARG A 414 0.40 38.27 -12.73
C ARG A 414 1.86 38.42 -13.14
N GLN A 415 2.24 39.59 -13.68
CA GLN A 415 3.65 39.89 -13.98
C GLN A 415 4.48 39.95 -12.69
N ARG A 416 3.96 40.60 -11.64
CA ARG A 416 4.63 40.69 -10.34
C ARG A 416 4.83 39.32 -9.71
N ALA A 417 3.77 38.50 -9.69
CA ALA A 417 3.81 37.13 -9.19
C ALA A 417 4.79 36.25 -10.00
N PHE A 418 4.74 36.35 -11.34
CA PHE A 418 5.68 35.65 -12.21
C PHE A 418 7.13 36.03 -11.89
N ASN A 419 7.45 37.32 -11.79
CA ASN A 419 8.80 37.79 -11.51
C ASN A 419 9.30 37.32 -10.13
N LEU A 420 8.42 37.24 -9.14
CA LEU A 420 8.77 36.73 -7.81
C LEU A 420 9.16 35.25 -7.87
N LEU A 421 8.35 34.42 -8.53
CA LEU A 421 8.65 33.00 -8.71
C LEU A 421 9.85 32.77 -9.63
N GLU A 422 10.01 33.58 -10.68
CA GLU A 422 11.14 33.51 -11.60
C GLU A 422 12.47 33.71 -10.88
N ARG A 423 12.55 34.69 -9.96
CA ARG A 423 13.74 34.91 -9.13
C ARG A 423 14.08 33.72 -8.23
N ARG A 424 13.09 32.89 -7.90
CA ARG A 424 13.23 31.70 -7.06
C ARG A 424 13.22 30.39 -7.86
N ALA A 425 13.12 30.45 -9.19
CA ALA A 425 12.90 29.26 -10.00
C ALA A 425 14.06 28.25 -9.90
N GLY A 426 15.29 28.74 -9.80
CA GLY A 426 16.45 27.87 -9.58
C GLY A 426 16.41 27.12 -8.24
N TRP A 427 15.82 27.73 -7.21
CA TRP A 427 15.59 27.08 -5.92
C TRP A 427 14.48 26.03 -6.00
N LEU A 428 13.40 26.30 -6.74
CA LEU A 428 12.34 25.31 -6.98
C LEU A 428 12.88 24.06 -7.70
N VAL A 429 13.75 24.24 -8.71
CA VAL A 429 14.45 23.13 -9.37
C VAL A 429 15.36 22.39 -8.41
N ALA A 430 16.16 23.11 -7.61
CA ALA A 430 17.05 22.49 -6.63
C ALA A 430 16.28 21.70 -5.57
N ALA A 431 15.15 22.22 -5.07
CA ALA A 431 14.30 21.53 -4.11
C ALA A 431 13.67 20.26 -4.72
N ALA A 432 13.17 20.34 -5.95
CA ALA A 432 12.62 19.18 -6.65
C ALA A 432 13.69 18.11 -6.94
N GLY A 433 14.87 18.53 -7.40
CA GLY A 433 16.01 17.64 -7.63
C GLY A 433 16.53 17.01 -6.33
N PHE A 434 16.57 17.79 -5.24
CA PHE A 434 16.97 17.29 -3.92
C PHE A 434 16.01 16.24 -3.40
N ALA A 435 14.70 16.52 -3.43
CA ALA A 435 13.69 15.54 -3.03
C ALA A 435 13.73 14.28 -3.90
N ALA A 436 13.92 14.41 -5.22
CA ALA A 436 14.07 13.27 -6.11
C ALA A 436 15.34 12.45 -5.79
N ALA A 437 16.45 13.11 -5.46
CA ALA A 437 17.69 12.45 -5.08
C ALA A 437 17.56 11.70 -3.75
N VAL A 438 16.92 12.29 -2.73
CA VAL A 438 16.65 11.63 -1.45
C VAL A 438 15.81 10.36 -1.67
N MET A 439 14.70 10.48 -2.39
CA MET A 439 13.83 9.33 -2.68
C MET A 439 14.55 8.28 -3.53
N MET A 440 15.41 8.68 -4.48
CA MET A 440 16.21 7.73 -5.27
C MET A 440 17.21 6.97 -4.40
N LEU A 441 17.91 7.65 -3.48
CA LEU A 441 18.84 7.00 -2.56
C LEU A 441 18.11 5.99 -1.66
N GLU A 442 16.93 6.34 -1.16
CA GLU A 442 16.08 5.41 -0.41
C GLU A 442 15.73 4.17 -1.24
N MET A 443 15.34 4.33 -2.51
CA MET A 443 15.04 3.20 -3.40
C MET A 443 16.26 2.34 -3.76
N VAL A 444 17.48 2.87 -3.65
CA VAL A 444 18.71 2.11 -3.96
C VAL A 444 19.29 1.42 -2.73
N PHE A 445 19.13 1.99 -1.53
CA PHE A 445 19.77 1.48 -0.32
C PHE A 445 18.82 0.80 0.66
N ASP A 446 17.53 1.15 0.63
CA ASP A 446 16.52 0.60 1.55
C ASP A 446 15.12 0.56 0.89
N PRO A 447 14.95 -0.15 -0.25
CA PRO A 447 13.69 -0.13 -0.99
C PRO A 447 12.57 -0.94 -0.32
N ARG A 448 12.92 -2.01 0.41
CA ARG A 448 12.04 -3.16 0.70
C ARG A 448 10.61 -2.79 1.14
N TYR A 449 10.47 -1.73 1.93
CA TYR A 449 9.20 -1.32 2.54
C TYR A 449 8.72 0.07 2.11
N ARG A 450 9.30 0.65 1.04
CA ARG A 450 9.04 2.02 0.58
C ARG A 450 8.32 2.05 -0.75
N SER A 451 7.28 2.89 -0.86
CA SER A 451 6.52 3.07 -2.09
C SER A 451 7.13 4.12 -3.01
N PHE A 452 6.87 4.00 -4.31
CA PHE A 452 7.39 4.90 -5.33
C PHE A 452 6.59 6.21 -5.39
N ALA A 453 7.24 7.33 -5.04
CA ALA A 453 6.64 8.67 -5.07
C ALA A 453 6.55 9.28 -6.49
N SER A 454 6.42 8.46 -7.54
CA SER A 454 6.52 8.88 -8.95
C SER A 454 5.62 10.07 -9.28
N MET A 455 4.37 10.07 -8.82
CA MET A 455 3.40 11.12 -9.14
C MET A 455 3.76 12.49 -8.57
N ALA A 456 4.55 12.55 -7.48
CA ALA A 456 5.02 13.80 -6.89
C ALA A 456 6.06 14.53 -7.75
N PHE A 457 6.69 13.83 -8.70
CA PHE A 457 7.80 14.37 -9.49
C PHE A 457 7.48 14.55 -10.99
N VAL A 458 6.35 14.02 -11.47
CA VAL A 458 5.90 14.19 -12.87
C VAL A 458 5.81 15.67 -13.25
N LEU A 459 5.10 16.46 -12.44
CA LEU A 459 4.89 17.88 -12.70
C LEU A 459 6.22 18.68 -12.73
N PRO A 460 7.09 18.65 -11.70
CA PRO A 460 8.33 19.41 -11.74
C PRO A 460 9.29 18.92 -12.81
N ALA A 461 9.38 17.61 -13.06
CA ALA A 461 10.20 17.09 -14.16
C ALA A 461 9.75 17.66 -15.50
N LEU A 462 8.46 17.57 -15.84
CA LEU A 462 7.94 18.06 -17.13
C LEU A 462 7.98 19.59 -17.25
N ALA A 463 7.65 20.32 -16.18
CA ALA A 463 7.67 21.78 -16.18
C ALA A 463 9.06 22.33 -16.53
N TYR A 464 10.10 21.82 -15.87
CA TYR A 464 11.47 22.29 -16.07
C TYR A 464 12.20 21.62 -17.24
N LEU A 465 11.73 20.44 -17.67
CA LEU A 465 12.11 19.87 -18.96
C LEU A 465 11.65 20.77 -20.10
N CYS A 466 10.40 21.25 -20.08
CA CYS A 466 9.87 22.12 -21.13
C CYS A 466 10.37 23.57 -21.04
N ARG A 467 10.61 24.06 -19.82
CA ARG A 467 11.04 25.44 -19.55
C ARG A 467 12.20 25.45 -18.54
N PRO A 468 13.45 25.23 -19.01
CA PRO A 468 14.60 25.23 -18.12
C PRO A 468 14.88 26.65 -17.60
N VAL A 469 15.49 26.73 -16.42
CA VAL A 469 15.82 27.99 -15.75
C VAL A 469 17.27 28.01 -15.30
N SER A 470 17.80 29.19 -14.95
CA SER A 470 19.14 29.30 -14.40
C SER A 470 19.23 28.69 -13.01
N VAL A 471 20.27 27.90 -12.77
CA VAL A 471 20.46 27.12 -11.53
C VAL A 471 21.90 27.17 -11.01
N PRO A 472 22.13 26.89 -9.72
CA PRO A 472 23.46 26.60 -9.18
C PRO A 472 24.03 25.32 -9.81
N ARG A 473 25.12 25.44 -10.59
CA ARG A 473 25.58 24.36 -11.46
C ARG A 473 26.14 23.16 -10.69
N ARG A 474 26.84 23.38 -9.58
CA ARG A 474 27.51 22.30 -8.83
C ARG A 474 26.49 21.40 -8.16
N GLU A 475 25.53 22.01 -7.48
CA GLU A 475 24.46 21.35 -6.75
C GLU A 475 23.54 20.59 -7.72
N ILE A 476 23.09 21.23 -8.80
CA ILE A 476 22.24 20.54 -9.78
C ILE A 476 22.99 19.43 -10.51
N ALA A 477 24.28 19.58 -10.81
CA ALA A 477 25.07 18.50 -11.41
C ALA A 477 25.15 17.27 -10.48
N LEU A 478 25.38 17.48 -9.19
CA LEU A 478 25.37 16.40 -8.19
C LEU A 478 23.99 15.72 -8.12
N LEU A 479 22.91 16.50 -8.03
CA LEU A 479 21.55 15.95 -7.99
C LEU A 479 21.20 15.18 -9.27
N THR A 480 21.61 15.69 -10.44
CA THR A 480 21.43 15.00 -11.73
C THR A 480 22.15 13.65 -11.72
N PHE A 481 23.39 13.62 -11.20
CA PHE A 481 24.17 12.39 -11.09
C PHE A 481 23.51 11.39 -10.14
N ILE A 482 23.11 11.80 -8.93
CA ILE A 482 22.49 10.89 -7.95
C ILE A 482 21.21 10.28 -8.51
N VAL A 483 20.32 11.10 -9.07
CA VAL A 483 19.06 10.60 -9.64
C VAL A 483 19.34 9.68 -10.82
N GLY A 484 20.24 10.05 -11.74
CA GLY A 484 20.55 9.25 -12.92
C GLY A 484 21.25 7.94 -12.61
N ALA A 485 22.25 7.97 -11.73
CA ALA A 485 23.02 6.80 -11.35
C ALA A 485 22.18 5.77 -10.59
N GLY A 486 21.12 6.20 -9.89
CA GLY A 486 20.22 5.30 -9.16
C GLY A 486 19.22 4.54 -10.03
N ILE A 487 18.97 4.96 -11.28
CA ILE A 487 17.94 4.34 -12.15
C ILE A 487 18.22 2.85 -12.42
N ALA A 488 19.47 2.50 -12.76
CA ALA A 488 19.81 1.11 -13.07
C ALA A 488 19.87 0.22 -11.81
N PRO A 489 20.53 0.62 -10.71
CA PRO A 489 20.51 -0.14 -9.46
C PRO A 489 19.10 -0.39 -8.92
N GLN A 490 18.22 0.62 -8.92
CA GLN A 490 16.86 0.40 -8.41
C GLN A 490 16.07 -0.57 -9.31
N LEU A 491 16.18 -0.49 -10.64
CA LEU A 491 15.53 -1.49 -11.53
C LEU A 491 16.07 -2.90 -11.31
N TYR A 492 17.37 -3.03 -11.05
CA TYR A 492 18.00 -4.31 -10.79
C TYR A 492 17.48 -4.94 -9.50
N GLN A 493 17.37 -4.15 -8.42
CA GLN A 493 16.85 -4.62 -7.13
C GLN A 493 15.35 -4.96 -7.19
N GLU A 494 14.58 -4.21 -7.98
CA GLU A 494 13.13 -4.31 -8.06
C GLU A 494 12.62 -5.38 -9.03
N GLY A 495 13.48 -5.82 -9.95
CA GLY A 495 13.13 -6.72 -11.03
C GLY A 495 12.39 -6.02 -12.18
N LEU A 496 12.61 -6.52 -13.39
CA LEU A 496 12.06 -5.89 -14.61
C LEU A 496 10.54 -6.08 -14.78
N GLN A 497 9.94 -6.95 -13.98
CA GLN A 497 8.50 -7.21 -13.99
C GLN A 497 7.72 -6.23 -13.10
N ASN A 498 8.42 -5.44 -12.28
CA ASN A 498 7.81 -4.43 -11.41
C ASN A 498 7.45 -3.15 -12.20
N GLN A 499 6.16 -2.94 -12.47
CA GLN A 499 5.69 -1.81 -13.25
C GLN A 499 5.82 -0.47 -12.50
N GLN A 500 5.68 -0.49 -11.17
CA GLN A 500 5.87 0.72 -10.36
C GLN A 500 7.33 1.19 -10.40
N ALA A 501 8.28 0.27 -10.37
CA ALA A 501 9.71 0.56 -10.52
C ALA A 501 10.06 1.17 -11.89
N TRP A 502 9.42 0.69 -12.97
CA TRP A 502 9.53 1.32 -14.28
C TRP A 502 8.92 2.73 -14.32
N GLY A 503 7.77 2.93 -13.66
CA GLY A 503 7.17 4.25 -13.50
C GLY A 503 8.13 5.22 -12.79
N TRP A 504 8.78 4.77 -11.72
CA TRP A 504 9.81 5.54 -11.02
C TRP A 504 11.04 5.83 -11.88
N ALA A 505 11.54 4.84 -12.62
CA ALA A 505 12.66 5.01 -13.56
C ALA A 505 12.35 6.06 -14.64
N LEU A 506 11.15 6.01 -15.22
CA LEU A 506 10.70 6.95 -16.24
C LEU A 506 10.66 8.39 -15.69
N VAL A 507 10.02 8.60 -14.54
CA VAL A 507 9.93 9.93 -13.93
C VAL A 507 11.30 10.44 -13.50
N SER A 508 12.16 9.55 -12.98
CA SER A 508 13.55 9.88 -12.65
C SER A 508 14.34 10.29 -13.88
N GLY A 509 14.17 9.60 -15.01
CA GLY A 509 14.78 9.97 -16.30
C GLY A 509 14.30 11.33 -16.81
N LEU A 510 12.99 11.62 -16.68
CA LEU A 510 12.45 12.95 -16.99
C LEU A 510 13.04 14.03 -16.07
N MET A 511 13.22 13.74 -14.78
CA MET A 511 13.84 14.65 -13.83
C MET A 511 15.31 14.89 -14.20
N VAL A 512 16.09 13.86 -14.52
CA VAL A 512 17.47 13.99 -15.01
C VAL A 512 17.53 14.88 -16.25
N ALA A 513 16.65 14.67 -17.21
CA ALA A 513 16.57 15.50 -18.41
C ALA A 513 16.23 16.97 -18.09
N ALA A 514 15.32 17.20 -17.13
CA ALA A 514 14.96 18.54 -16.66
C ALA A 514 16.14 19.26 -16.00
N LEU A 515 16.83 18.60 -15.07
CA LEU A 515 18.00 19.12 -14.37
C LEU A 515 19.13 19.41 -15.36
N TRP A 516 19.40 18.48 -16.29
CA TRP A 516 20.40 18.65 -17.34
C TRP A 516 20.11 19.84 -18.27
N ARG A 517 18.85 20.04 -18.68
CA ARG A 517 18.48 21.22 -19.48
C ARG A 517 18.71 22.52 -18.71
N CYS A 518 18.42 22.55 -17.41
CA CYS A 518 18.68 23.72 -16.56
C CYS A 518 20.20 24.02 -16.45
N LEU A 519 21.06 22.99 -16.39
CA LEU A 519 22.53 23.17 -16.37
C LEU A 519 23.09 23.84 -17.63
N ARG A 520 22.36 23.79 -18.75
CA ARG A 520 22.74 24.41 -20.04
C ARG A 520 22.24 25.85 -20.20
N VAL A 521 21.41 26.34 -19.28
CA VAL A 521 20.95 27.73 -19.29
C VAL A 521 22.07 28.63 -18.80
N HIS A 522 22.61 29.45 -19.70
CA HIS A 522 23.61 30.46 -19.36
C HIS A 522 22.91 31.67 -18.74
N LYS A 523 23.49 32.24 -17.67
CA LYS A 523 23.10 33.58 -17.23
C LYS A 523 23.61 34.55 -18.30
N ILE A 524 22.68 35.24 -18.97
CA ILE A 524 23.00 36.42 -19.79
C ILE A 524 23.27 37.57 -18.85
#